data_AF-A0A1I7YU16-F1
#
_entry.id   AF-A0A1I7YU16-F1
#
_cell.length_a   1.000
_cell.length_b   1.000
_cell.length_c   1.000
_cell.angle_alpha   90.00
_cell.angle_beta   90.00
_cell.angle_gamma   90.00
#
_symmetry.space_group_name_H-M   'P 1'
#
loop_
_entity.id
_entity.type
_entity.pdbx_description
1 polymer ?
#
loop_
_entity_poly.entity_id
_entity_poly.type
_entity_poly.pdbx_seq_one_letter_code
_entity_poly.pdbx_strand_id
1 'polypeptide(L)'
;MEYVPTLFLERVSALLTKESLGNLKGCRSAAWQKVAKQMWTVMKKVRIEVQVPREDNPTYVIYNCATSFLRRLSVEDLRKSKHAFINMDISQRHYGPEEECSGELFIIANALHVEKLKMEYVHRFDTLFQNFFPLSVHIIKITDCIFAENSTFPEWLRRTLRSNSLQELTVEWITVEGRPEDVEEDVLHQSLMCGKSLNICLGYNKNFTNLNAPFFRRVLNFWMNCEEPFPREIRYTFSCRFPKEIEPLCLEYFKDGKSILHKSGNVKVTWESSRKQMVFTP
;
A
#
# COMPACT_ATOMS: atom_id res chain seq x y z
N MET A 1 -23.93 23.85 16.47
CA MET A 1 -22.64 23.29 16.03
C MET A 1 -22.33 22.17 16.99
N GLU A 2 -22.48 20.91 16.57
CA GLU A 2 -22.29 19.77 17.46
C GLU A 2 -20.81 19.68 17.87
N TYR A 3 -20.59 19.61 19.18
CA TYR A 3 -19.26 19.49 19.75
C TYR A 3 -18.73 18.08 19.46
N VAL A 4 -17.74 17.96 18.57
CA VAL A 4 -17.07 16.68 18.33
C VAL A 4 -16.22 16.35 19.56
N PRO A 5 -16.45 15.23 20.27
CA PRO A 5 -15.69 14.89 21.46
C PRO A 5 -14.19 14.81 21.18
N THR A 6 -13.36 15.35 22.09
CA THR A 6 -11.89 15.35 21.91
C THR A 6 -11.33 13.95 21.70
N LEU A 7 -11.86 12.95 22.41
CA LEU A 7 -11.46 11.55 22.24
C LEU A 7 -11.72 11.02 20.82
N PHE A 8 -12.78 11.46 20.16
CA PHE A 8 -13.04 11.09 18.77
C PHE A 8 -12.00 11.73 17.86
N LEU A 9 -11.74 13.04 18.02
CA LEU A 9 -10.74 13.78 17.25
C LEU A 9 -9.36 13.14 17.39
N GLU A 10 -8.97 12.75 18.59
CA GLU A 10 -7.71 12.08 18.90
C GLU A 10 -7.63 10.71 18.24
N ARG A 11 -8.68 9.87 18.35
CA ARG A 11 -8.70 8.55 17.72
C ARG A 11 -8.61 8.63 16.21
N VAL A 12 -9.36 9.53 15.57
CA VAL A 12 -9.31 9.72 14.12
C VAL A 12 -7.92 10.20 13.73
N SER A 13 -7.40 11.23 14.41
CA SER A 13 -6.08 11.81 14.15
C SER A 13 -4.95 10.79 14.33
N ALA A 14 -5.08 9.88 15.30
CA ALA A 14 -4.11 8.80 15.53
C ALA A 14 -4.03 7.79 14.39
N LEU A 15 -5.08 7.63 13.57
CA LEU A 15 -5.10 6.69 12.44
C LEU A 15 -4.63 7.34 11.12
N LEU A 16 -4.39 8.64 11.13
CA LEU A 16 -3.99 9.36 9.93
C LEU A 16 -2.49 9.20 9.67
N THR A 17 -2.14 9.13 8.39
CA THR A 17 -0.76 9.26 7.93
C THR A 17 -0.22 10.63 8.32
N LYS A 18 1.12 10.73 8.40
CA LYS A 18 1.77 11.99 8.75
C LYS A 18 1.32 13.11 7.81
N GLU A 19 1.29 12.86 6.51
CA GLU A 19 0.80 13.82 5.50
C GLU A 19 -0.63 14.32 5.79
N SER A 20 -1.57 13.41 6.06
CA SER A 20 -2.96 13.80 6.35
C SER A 20 -3.08 14.62 7.64
N LEU A 21 -2.27 14.33 8.66
CA LEU A 21 -2.18 15.18 9.84
C LEU A 21 -1.60 16.56 9.51
N GLY A 22 -0.64 16.63 8.59
CA GLY A 22 -0.14 17.88 8.03
C GLY A 22 -1.26 18.72 7.43
N ASN A 23 -2.11 18.12 6.61
CA ASN A 23 -3.26 18.80 5.99
C ASN A 23 -4.29 19.26 7.03
N LEU A 24 -4.54 18.46 8.08
CA LEU A 24 -5.44 18.86 9.17
C LEU A 24 -4.94 20.07 9.97
N LYS A 25 -3.63 20.32 10.05
CA LYS A 25 -3.12 21.55 10.68
C LYS A 25 -3.57 22.81 9.94
N GLY A 26 -3.89 22.71 8.66
CA GLY A 26 -4.38 23.80 7.81
C GLY A 26 -5.91 23.86 7.71
N CYS A 27 -6.66 22.96 8.35
CA CYS A 27 -8.12 22.95 8.22
C CYS A 27 -8.77 24.12 8.99
N ARG A 28 -10.02 24.50 8.65
CA ARG A 28 -10.69 25.65 9.29
C ARG A 28 -11.08 25.44 10.76
N SER A 29 -11.12 24.19 11.24
CA SER A 29 -11.55 23.88 12.60
C SER A 29 -10.39 23.97 13.60
N ALA A 30 -10.46 24.91 14.53
CA ALA A 30 -9.46 25.10 15.58
C ALA A 30 -9.25 23.83 16.45
N ALA A 31 -10.33 23.05 16.68
CA ALA A 31 -10.25 21.80 17.43
C ALA A 31 -9.41 20.74 16.69
N TRP A 32 -9.68 20.54 15.39
CA TRP A 32 -8.89 19.65 14.54
C TRP A 32 -7.44 20.13 14.38
N GLN A 33 -7.21 21.43 14.21
CA GLN A 33 -5.86 21.98 14.14
C GLN A 33 -5.06 21.71 15.44
N LYS A 34 -5.68 21.92 16.61
CA LYS A 34 -5.05 21.70 17.91
C LYS A 34 -4.66 20.24 18.10
N VAL A 35 -5.60 19.32 17.86
CA VAL A 35 -5.34 17.87 17.98
C VAL A 35 -4.32 17.41 16.93
N ALA A 36 -4.41 17.87 15.68
CA ALA A 36 -3.43 17.51 14.65
C ALA A 36 -2.01 18.01 14.98
N LYS A 37 -1.87 19.20 15.58
CA LYS A 37 -0.58 19.70 16.08
C LYS A 37 -0.03 18.81 17.21
N GLN A 38 -0.86 18.45 18.18
CA GLN A 38 -0.48 17.55 19.27
C GLN A 38 -0.08 16.17 18.74
N MET A 39 -0.90 15.56 17.89
CA MET A 39 -0.64 14.25 17.30
C MET A 39 0.63 14.24 16.46
N TRP A 40 0.87 15.30 15.69
CA TRP A 40 2.13 15.43 14.95
C TRP A 40 3.36 15.46 15.84
N THR A 41 3.28 16.09 17.02
CA THR A 41 4.42 16.13 17.95
C THR A 41 4.69 14.79 18.64
N VAL A 42 3.66 13.98 18.86
CA VAL A 42 3.81 12.66 19.52
C VAL A 42 3.97 11.51 18.53
N MET A 43 3.65 11.73 17.25
CA MET A 43 3.84 10.76 16.19
C MET A 43 5.31 10.40 16.02
N LYS A 44 5.61 9.11 16.10
CA LYS A 44 6.96 8.59 15.91
C LYS A 44 7.02 7.78 14.64
N LYS A 45 7.89 8.20 13.73
CA LYS A 45 8.17 7.47 12.51
C LYS A 45 9.42 6.65 12.72
N VAL A 46 9.26 5.35 12.64
CA VAL A 46 10.33 4.36 12.69
C VAL A 46 10.69 4.02 11.26
N ARG A 47 11.97 4.13 10.90
CA ARG A 47 12.48 3.67 9.61
C ARG A 47 13.28 2.39 9.86
N ILE A 48 12.96 1.36 9.10
CA ILE A 48 13.67 0.09 9.13
C ILE A 48 14.19 -0.20 7.73
N GLU A 49 15.51 -0.32 7.60
CA GLU A 49 16.17 -0.71 6.36
C GLU A 49 16.74 -2.11 6.52
N VAL A 50 16.31 -3.01 5.64
CA VAL A 50 16.70 -4.41 5.60
C VAL A 50 17.50 -4.63 4.33
N GLN A 51 18.74 -5.06 4.49
CA GLN A 51 19.58 -5.46 3.38
C GLN A 51 19.49 -6.98 3.20
N VAL A 52 19.18 -7.40 1.99
CA VAL A 52 19.22 -8.80 1.59
C VAL A 52 20.46 -9.01 0.73
N PRO A 53 21.37 -9.93 1.06
CA PRO A 53 22.50 -10.32 0.22
C PRO A 53 22.03 -10.80 -1.15
N ARG A 54 22.93 -10.73 -2.14
CA ARG A 54 22.68 -11.25 -3.49
C ARG A 54 22.74 -12.77 -3.61
N GLU A 55 23.35 -13.42 -2.64
CA GLU A 55 23.58 -14.87 -2.66
C GLU A 55 22.29 -15.62 -2.33
N ASP A 56 22.16 -16.87 -2.80
CA ASP A 56 21.05 -17.79 -2.45
C ASP A 56 21.00 -18.17 -0.95
N ASN A 57 21.71 -17.43 -0.09
CA ASN A 57 21.76 -17.63 1.34
C ASN A 57 20.68 -16.76 2.01
N PRO A 58 19.73 -17.32 2.79
CA PRO A 58 18.60 -16.59 3.36
C PRO A 58 18.97 -15.63 4.51
N THR A 59 20.26 -15.36 4.71
CA THR A 59 20.74 -14.41 5.71
C THR A 59 20.36 -13.01 5.30
N TYR A 60 19.76 -12.22 6.17
CA TYR A 60 19.53 -10.79 5.96
C TYR A 60 20.21 -10.01 7.09
N VAL A 61 20.58 -8.77 6.79
CA VAL A 61 21.21 -7.88 7.78
C VAL A 61 20.36 -6.61 7.86
N ILE A 62 20.03 -6.22 9.08
CA ILE A 62 19.29 -4.98 9.35
C ILE A 62 20.32 -3.90 9.61
N TYR A 63 20.46 -2.94 8.68
CA TYR A 63 21.49 -1.90 8.76
C TYR A 63 20.99 -0.66 9.50
N ASN A 64 19.74 -0.26 9.26
CA ASN A 64 19.22 1.00 9.78
C ASN A 64 17.88 0.80 10.46
N CYS A 65 17.93 0.46 11.74
CA CYS A 65 16.80 0.64 12.64
C CYS A 65 16.97 2.00 13.31
N ALA A 66 16.66 3.09 12.59
CA ALA A 66 16.60 4.42 13.18
C ALA A 66 15.61 4.35 14.37
N THR A 67 15.98 4.46 15.65
CA THR A 67 17.22 4.87 16.34
C THR A 67 17.15 4.24 17.75
N SER A 68 18.12 4.55 18.63
CA SER A 68 18.13 4.33 20.10
C SER A 68 16.78 4.27 20.86
N PHE A 69 15.71 4.85 20.33
CA PHE A 69 14.32 4.69 20.76
C PHE A 69 13.83 3.23 20.79
N LEU A 70 14.03 2.44 19.73
CA LEU A 70 13.51 1.07 19.66
C LEU A 70 14.27 0.12 20.60
N ARG A 71 15.60 0.26 20.69
CA ARG A 71 16.43 -0.53 21.62
C ARG A 71 16.06 -0.32 23.09
N ARG A 72 15.36 0.77 23.43
CA ARG A 72 14.97 1.11 24.80
C ARG A 72 13.53 0.74 25.15
N LEU A 73 12.72 0.36 24.16
CA LEU A 73 11.31 0.05 24.39
C LEU A 73 11.09 -1.45 24.36
N SER A 74 10.33 -1.93 25.33
CA SER A 74 9.80 -3.29 25.24
C SER A 74 8.77 -3.38 24.12
N VAL A 75 8.51 -4.60 23.63
CA VAL A 75 7.41 -4.89 22.69
C VAL A 75 6.08 -4.36 23.21
N GLU A 76 5.88 -4.43 24.52
CA GLU A 76 4.67 -3.95 25.17
C GLU A 76 4.56 -2.42 25.14
N ASP A 77 5.68 -1.71 25.26
CA ASP A 77 5.71 -0.25 25.10
C ASP A 77 5.43 0.16 23.65
N LEU A 78 5.90 -0.63 22.68
CA LEU A 78 5.60 -0.42 21.26
C LEU A 78 4.11 -0.62 20.97
N ARG A 79 3.50 -1.70 21.46
CA ARG A 79 2.05 -1.93 21.33
C ARG A 79 1.21 -0.83 21.95
N LYS A 80 1.67 -0.24 23.06
CA LYS A 80 1.01 0.91 23.71
C LYS A 80 1.25 2.22 22.98
N SER A 81 2.25 2.29 22.10
CA SER A 81 2.56 3.47 21.30
C SER A 81 1.59 3.63 20.14
N LYS A 82 0.37 4.10 20.44
CA LYS A 82 -0.74 4.34 19.50
C LYS A 82 -0.41 5.26 18.31
N HIS A 83 0.72 5.97 18.35
CA HIS A 83 1.12 6.95 17.36
C HIS A 83 2.47 6.63 16.69
N ALA A 84 2.96 5.39 16.84
CA ALA A 84 4.16 4.93 16.16
C ALA A 84 3.80 4.19 14.86
N PHE A 85 4.55 4.50 13.80
CA PHE A 85 4.39 3.88 12.48
C PHE A 85 5.72 3.48 11.91
N ILE A 86 5.71 2.40 11.13
CA ILE A 86 6.89 1.85 10.49
C ILE A 86 6.90 2.16 9.00
N ASN A 87 8.05 2.62 8.53
CA ASN A 87 8.46 2.58 7.14
C ASN A 87 9.56 1.54 6.99
N MET A 88 9.25 0.45 6.30
CA MET A 88 10.17 -0.63 6.01
C MET A 88 10.63 -0.54 4.56
N ASP A 89 11.95 -0.51 4.35
CA ASP A 89 12.60 -0.58 3.04
C ASP A 89 13.49 -1.81 3.01
N ILE A 90 13.27 -2.71 2.06
CA ILE A 90 13.97 -3.98 1.92
C ILE A 90 14.62 -3.97 0.55
N SER A 91 15.95 -4.06 0.48
CA SER A 91 16.62 -4.09 -0.82
C SER A 91 17.95 -4.82 -0.80
N GLN A 92 18.47 -5.16 -1.97
CA GLN A 92 19.83 -5.68 -2.13
C GLN A 92 20.93 -4.60 -2.07
N ARG A 93 20.60 -3.34 -1.81
CA ARG A 93 21.59 -2.26 -1.81
C ARG A 93 22.47 -2.34 -0.58
N HIS A 94 23.77 -2.11 -0.76
CA HIS A 94 24.71 -2.07 0.35
C HIS A 94 24.63 -0.72 1.06
N TYR A 95 24.19 -0.73 2.32
CA TYR A 95 24.13 0.45 3.18
C TYR A 95 25.35 0.55 4.10
N GLY A 96 26.56 0.57 3.51
CA GLY A 96 27.81 0.86 4.24
C GLY A 96 28.05 0.02 5.52
N PRO A 97 28.94 0.47 6.42
CA PRO A 97 29.21 -0.18 7.70
C PRO A 97 28.28 0.40 8.79
N GLU A 98 27.00 0.05 8.76
CA GLU A 98 26.08 0.37 9.87
C GLU A 98 25.91 -0.81 10.84
N GLU A 99 25.46 -0.52 12.07
CA GLU A 99 25.31 -1.50 13.14
C GLU A 99 24.24 -2.55 12.80
N GLU A 100 24.65 -3.81 12.80
CA GLU A 100 23.72 -4.94 12.70
C GLU A 100 22.69 -4.90 13.84
N CYS A 101 21.40 -4.88 13.49
CA CYS A 101 20.33 -5.02 14.48
C CYS A 101 19.89 -6.49 14.53
N SER A 102 19.98 -7.12 15.71
CA SER A 102 19.63 -8.54 15.88
C SER A 102 18.12 -8.76 15.90
N GLY A 103 17.61 -9.65 15.03
CA GLY A 103 16.46 -10.56 15.24
C GLY A 103 15.04 -10.03 15.53
N GLU A 104 14.84 -8.81 16.02
CA GLU A 104 13.55 -8.34 16.55
C GLU A 104 12.65 -7.65 15.51
N LEU A 105 13.10 -7.59 14.25
CA LEU A 105 12.40 -6.92 13.14
C LEU A 105 10.92 -7.25 13.06
N PHE A 106 10.61 -8.54 13.02
CA PHE A 106 9.25 -9.03 12.84
C PHE A 106 8.40 -8.77 14.08
N ILE A 107 9.00 -8.84 15.26
CA ILE A 107 8.31 -8.54 16.52
C ILE A 107 7.89 -7.07 16.53
N ILE A 108 8.82 -6.18 16.18
CA ILE A 108 8.57 -4.73 16.11
C ILE A 108 7.54 -4.41 15.01
N ALA A 109 7.71 -4.98 13.82
CA ALA A 109 6.81 -4.77 12.69
C ALA A 109 5.39 -5.26 12.96
N ASN A 110 5.25 -6.40 13.62
CA ASN A 110 3.96 -6.98 13.97
C ASN A 110 3.29 -6.28 15.16
N ALA A 111 4.06 -5.58 15.99
CA ALA A 111 3.55 -4.83 17.13
C ALA A 111 2.99 -3.44 16.76
N LEU A 112 3.24 -2.96 15.54
CA LEU A 112 2.93 -1.60 15.11
C LEU A 112 2.16 -1.54 13.79
N HIS A 113 1.65 -0.36 13.48
CA HIS A 113 1.10 -0.05 12.16
C HIS A 113 2.24 0.20 11.16
N VAL A 114 2.18 -0.42 9.99
CA VAL A 114 3.13 -0.20 8.90
C VAL A 114 2.52 0.84 7.96
N GLU A 115 3.09 2.04 7.95
CA GLU A 115 2.68 3.07 7.00
C GLU A 115 3.12 2.67 5.58
N LYS A 116 4.33 2.13 5.44
CA LYS A 116 4.90 1.76 4.14
C LYS A 116 5.78 0.52 4.24
N LEU A 117 5.51 -0.47 3.40
CA LEU A 117 6.41 -1.56 3.05
C LEU A 117 6.93 -1.33 1.63
N LYS A 118 8.25 -1.29 1.48
CA LYS A 118 8.93 -1.18 0.19
C LYS A 118 9.94 -2.32 0.05
N MET A 119 9.94 -3.01 -1.08
CA MET A 119 10.83 -4.11 -1.41
C MET A 119 11.34 -3.94 -2.84
N GLU A 120 12.66 -3.89 -3.03
CA GLU A 120 13.27 -3.63 -4.34
C GLU A 120 14.49 -4.51 -4.60
N TYR A 121 14.56 -5.14 -5.78
CA TYR A 121 15.71 -5.96 -6.19
C TYR A 121 15.97 -7.10 -5.20
N VAL A 122 14.94 -7.83 -4.74
CA VAL A 122 15.12 -8.90 -3.76
C VAL A 122 14.71 -10.24 -4.36
N HIS A 123 15.62 -11.21 -4.31
CA HIS A 123 15.41 -12.53 -4.90
C HIS A 123 15.38 -13.60 -3.82
N ARG A 124 14.37 -14.48 -3.87
CA ARG A 124 14.19 -15.67 -3.02
C ARG A 124 14.26 -15.38 -1.51
N PHE A 125 13.75 -14.22 -1.11
CA PHE A 125 13.66 -13.80 0.30
C PHE A 125 12.25 -14.04 0.85
N ASP A 126 11.82 -15.29 0.82
CA ASP A 126 10.43 -15.67 1.09
C ASP A 126 10.11 -15.76 2.59
N THR A 127 11.13 -15.97 3.43
CA THR A 127 11.01 -16.09 4.89
C THR A 127 10.41 -14.85 5.55
N LEU A 128 10.53 -13.68 4.91
CA LEU A 128 9.90 -12.45 5.36
C LEU A 128 8.39 -12.64 5.58
N PHE A 129 7.70 -13.17 4.58
CA PHE A 129 6.24 -13.23 4.56
C PHE A 129 5.65 -14.34 5.43
N GLN A 130 6.48 -15.24 5.94
CA GLN A 130 6.06 -16.28 6.89
C GLN A 130 5.75 -15.70 8.26
N ASN A 131 6.44 -14.62 8.65
CA ASN A 131 6.36 -14.04 9.99
C ASN A 131 5.98 -12.56 10.00
N PHE A 132 5.63 -11.97 8.85
CA PHE A 132 5.29 -10.57 8.74
C PHE A 132 3.76 -10.38 8.70
N PHE A 133 3.15 -10.06 9.83
CA PHE A 133 1.72 -9.82 9.98
C PHE A 133 1.49 -8.53 10.78
N PRO A 134 1.75 -7.35 10.17
CA PRO A 134 1.54 -6.07 10.84
C PRO A 134 0.06 -5.84 11.16
N LEU A 135 -0.20 -5.03 12.20
CA LEU A 135 -1.57 -4.66 12.60
C LEU A 135 -2.33 -3.95 11.49
N SER A 136 -1.62 -3.13 10.71
CA SER A 136 -2.10 -2.65 9.43
C SER A 136 -0.98 -2.31 8.46
N VAL A 137 -1.30 -2.26 7.17
CA VAL A 137 -0.44 -1.74 6.10
C VAL A 137 -1.21 -0.72 5.28
N HIS A 138 -0.59 0.43 4.94
CA HIS A 138 -1.22 1.42 4.06
C HIS A 138 -0.62 1.48 2.66
N ILE A 139 0.70 1.34 2.54
CA ILE A 139 1.42 1.44 1.26
C ILE A 139 2.27 0.19 1.07
N ILE A 140 2.09 -0.49 -0.05
CA ILE A 140 2.91 -1.64 -0.47
C ILE A 140 3.56 -1.28 -1.81
N LYS A 141 4.89 -1.36 -1.88
CA LYS A 141 5.66 -1.20 -3.12
C LYS A 141 6.65 -2.34 -3.25
N ILE A 142 6.46 -3.21 -4.22
CA ILE A 142 7.33 -4.36 -4.50
C ILE A 142 7.74 -4.25 -5.95
N THR A 143 9.04 -4.19 -6.21
CA THR A 143 9.57 -3.96 -7.56
C THR A 143 10.81 -4.81 -7.82
N ASP A 144 10.87 -5.44 -8.98
CA ASP A 144 12.03 -6.22 -9.42
C ASP A 144 12.43 -7.30 -8.40
N CYS A 145 11.49 -8.20 -8.11
CA CYS A 145 11.67 -9.24 -7.07
C CYS A 145 11.36 -10.63 -7.61
N ILE A 146 12.02 -11.65 -7.07
CA ILE A 146 11.77 -13.06 -7.41
C ILE A 146 11.36 -13.78 -6.14
N PHE A 147 10.23 -14.47 -6.18
CA PHE A 147 9.70 -15.29 -5.09
C PHE A 147 9.79 -16.77 -5.47
N ALA A 148 10.26 -17.60 -4.53
CA ALA A 148 10.39 -19.03 -4.78
C ALA A 148 9.03 -19.73 -4.96
N GLU A 149 9.03 -20.95 -5.49
CA GLU A 149 7.81 -21.73 -5.73
C GLU A 149 7.00 -22.00 -4.47
N ASN A 150 7.67 -22.14 -3.33
CA ASN A 150 7.07 -22.35 -2.01
C ASN A 150 6.90 -21.04 -1.22
N SER A 151 6.97 -19.89 -1.88
CA SER A 151 6.81 -18.59 -1.24
C SER A 151 5.43 -18.42 -0.63
N THR A 152 5.38 -17.85 0.57
CA THR A 152 4.12 -17.43 1.20
C THR A 152 3.70 -16.01 0.77
N PHE A 153 4.46 -15.34 -0.09
CA PHE A 153 4.15 -13.99 -0.56
C PHE A 153 2.74 -13.85 -1.18
N PRO A 154 2.31 -14.72 -2.12
CA PRO A 154 0.97 -14.59 -2.71
C PRO A 154 -0.14 -14.67 -1.67
N GLU A 155 -0.07 -15.67 -0.78
CA GLU A 155 -1.03 -15.87 0.31
C GLU A 155 -1.06 -14.68 1.28
N TRP A 156 0.13 -14.18 1.64
CA TRP A 156 0.29 -13.00 2.48
C TRP A 156 -0.35 -11.77 1.84
N LEU A 157 -0.14 -11.56 0.54
CA LEU A 157 -0.69 -10.40 -0.17
C LEU A 157 -2.23 -10.50 -0.20
N ARG A 158 -2.81 -11.66 -0.55
CA ARG A 158 -4.27 -11.87 -0.51
C ARG A 158 -4.85 -11.52 0.87
N ARG A 159 -4.25 -12.06 1.93
CA ARG A 159 -4.67 -11.78 3.30
C ARG A 159 -4.58 -10.28 3.62
N THR A 160 -3.51 -9.62 3.21
CA THR A 160 -3.30 -8.20 3.42
C THR A 160 -4.35 -7.36 2.67
N LEU A 161 -4.62 -7.69 1.40
CA LEU A 161 -5.66 -7.08 0.56
C LEU A 161 -7.08 -7.35 1.06
N ARG A 162 -7.32 -8.32 1.93
CA ARG A 162 -8.66 -8.53 2.53
C ARG A 162 -8.84 -7.84 3.87
N SER A 163 -7.74 -7.56 4.58
CA SER A 163 -7.77 -7.09 5.96
C SER A 163 -7.43 -5.61 6.13
N ASN A 164 -6.85 -4.98 5.12
CA ASN A 164 -6.34 -3.60 5.20
C ASN A 164 -6.95 -2.72 4.12
N SER A 165 -7.38 -1.52 4.48
CA SER A 165 -7.75 -0.49 3.48
C SER A 165 -6.48 0.21 2.99
N LEU A 166 -5.90 -0.30 1.89
CA LEU A 166 -4.66 0.24 1.32
C LEU A 166 -4.88 1.65 0.74
N GLN A 167 -3.82 2.43 0.70
CA GLN A 167 -3.74 3.72 0.00
C GLN A 167 -2.93 3.58 -1.28
N GLU A 168 -1.97 2.66 -1.31
CA GLU A 168 -1.16 2.41 -2.50
C GLU A 168 -0.69 0.96 -2.56
N LEU A 169 -0.85 0.36 -3.73
CA LEU A 169 -0.37 -0.98 -4.09
C LEU A 169 0.40 -0.89 -5.41
N THR A 170 1.72 -1.07 -5.34
CA THR A 170 2.59 -1.18 -6.50
C THR A 170 3.28 -2.53 -6.47
N VAL A 171 3.01 -3.41 -7.44
CA VAL A 171 3.70 -4.70 -7.60
C VAL A 171 4.10 -4.85 -9.05
N GLU A 172 5.36 -4.57 -9.35
CA GLU A 172 5.87 -4.53 -10.72
C GLU A 172 7.14 -5.34 -10.90
N TRP A 173 7.33 -5.89 -12.09
CA TRP A 173 8.55 -6.61 -12.46
C TRP A 173 8.86 -7.78 -11.52
N ILE A 174 7.84 -8.44 -10.97
CA ILE A 174 8.06 -9.58 -10.08
C ILE A 174 7.98 -10.91 -10.83
N THR A 175 8.62 -11.94 -10.30
CA THR A 175 8.41 -13.34 -10.72
C THR A 175 8.00 -14.17 -9.53
N VAL A 176 6.92 -14.94 -9.66
CA VAL A 176 6.60 -16.02 -8.72
C VAL A 176 6.96 -17.34 -9.40
N GLU A 177 7.92 -18.08 -8.86
CA GLU A 177 8.31 -19.38 -9.41
C GLU A 177 7.19 -20.42 -9.20
N GLY A 178 7.20 -21.49 -10.00
CA GLY A 178 6.17 -22.53 -9.93
C GLY A 178 4.88 -22.13 -10.67
N ARG A 179 3.75 -22.18 -9.95
CA ARG A 179 2.42 -22.04 -10.55
C ARG A 179 2.02 -20.56 -10.76
N PRO A 180 1.17 -20.27 -11.75
CA PRO A 180 0.53 -18.96 -11.86
C PRO A 180 -0.31 -18.65 -10.62
N GLU A 181 -0.12 -17.47 -10.06
CA GLU A 181 -0.89 -16.96 -8.92
C GLU A 181 -1.74 -15.76 -9.34
N ASP A 182 -2.98 -15.73 -8.84
CA ASP A 182 -3.93 -14.66 -9.14
C ASP A 182 -4.49 -13.99 -7.88
N VAL A 183 -4.57 -12.67 -7.90
CA VAL A 183 -5.08 -11.79 -6.85
C VAL A 183 -6.08 -10.74 -7.40
N GLU A 184 -6.59 -10.90 -8.62
CA GLU A 184 -7.50 -9.93 -9.26
C GLU A 184 -8.75 -9.64 -8.41
N GLU A 185 -9.39 -10.67 -7.86
CA GLU A 185 -10.56 -10.52 -6.98
C GLU A 185 -10.23 -9.77 -5.68
N ASP A 186 -9.04 -10.01 -5.11
CA ASP A 186 -8.57 -9.33 -3.91
C ASP A 186 -8.26 -7.85 -4.18
N VAL A 187 -7.74 -7.55 -5.37
CA VAL A 187 -7.53 -6.18 -5.86
C VAL A 187 -8.87 -5.48 -6.12
N LEU A 188 -9.86 -6.17 -6.69
CA LEU A 188 -11.21 -5.62 -6.84
C LEU A 188 -11.86 -5.34 -5.48
N HIS A 189 -11.70 -6.26 -4.53
CA HIS A 189 -12.20 -6.08 -3.17
C HIS A 189 -11.65 -4.81 -2.51
N GLN A 190 -10.36 -4.49 -2.71
CA GLN A 190 -9.78 -3.22 -2.24
C GLN A 190 -10.53 -1.99 -2.75
N SER A 191 -11.00 -2.01 -4.00
CA SER A 191 -11.75 -0.88 -4.57
C SER A 191 -13.13 -0.68 -3.91
N LEU A 192 -13.68 -1.73 -3.30
CA LEU A 192 -14.95 -1.70 -2.58
C LEU A 192 -14.82 -1.31 -1.11
N MET A 193 -13.61 -1.37 -0.54
CA MET A 193 -13.39 -0.97 0.84
C MET A 193 -13.52 0.55 1.01
N CYS A 194 -14.10 1.00 2.12
CA CYS A 194 -14.05 2.40 2.52
C CYS A 194 -12.62 2.80 2.94
N GLY A 195 -12.21 4.02 2.61
CA GLY A 195 -10.88 4.50 2.95
C GLY A 195 -10.47 5.76 2.20
N LYS A 196 -9.18 6.09 2.27
CA LYS A 196 -8.59 7.15 1.45
C LYS A 196 -8.44 6.71 0.00
N SER A 197 -8.09 7.65 -0.87
CA SER A 197 -7.74 7.36 -2.27
C SER A 197 -6.79 6.17 -2.35
N LEU A 198 -7.12 5.22 -3.21
CA LEU A 198 -6.32 4.03 -3.49
C LEU A 198 -5.62 4.19 -4.84
N ASN A 199 -4.30 4.03 -4.86
CA ASN A 199 -3.52 3.94 -6.09
C ASN A 199 -3.04 2.51 -6.32
N ILE A 200 -3.30 1.93 -7.50
CA ILE A 200 -2.97 0.55 -7.85
C ILE A 200 -2.14 0.55 -9.12
N CYS A 201 -1.00 -0.14 -9.10
CA CYS A 201 -0.14 -0.37 -10.24
C CYS A 201 0.41 -1.81 -10.18
N LEU A 202 -0.10 -2.72 -11.01
CA LEU A 202 0.48 -4.08 -11.15
C LEU A 202 0.81 -4.35 -12.62
N GLY A 203 2.07 -4.68 -12.92
CA GLY A 203 2.49 -4.93 -14.29
C GLY A 203 3.90 -5.51 -14.44
N TYR A 204 4.15 -6.17 -15.58
CA TYR A 204 5.37 -6.93 -15.87
C TYR A 204 5.66 -8.06 -14.89
N ASN A 205 4.62 -8.64 -14.33
CA ASN A 205 4.74 -9.75 -13.41
C ASN A 205 4.73 -11.07 -14.19
N LYS A 206 5.63 -11.99 -13.86
CA LYS A 206 5.69 -13.35 -14.42
C LYS A 206 5.04 -14.31 -13.43
N ASN A 207 4.13 -15.16 -13.93
CA ASN A 207 3.32 -16.11 -13.13
C ASN A 207 2.57 -15.45 -11.97
N PHE A 208 2.25 -14.16 -12.09
CA PHE A 208 1.51 -13.40 -11.10
C PHE A 208 0.62 -12.39 -11.81
N THR A 209 -0.44 -11.92 -11.14
CA THR A 209 -1.41 -10.98 -11.72
C THR A 209 -0.77 -9.77 -12.37
N ASN A 210 -1.24 -9.46 -13.57
CA ASN A 210 -1.01 -8.19 -14.25
C ASN A 210 -2.36 -7.52 -14.49
N LEU A 211 -2.46 -6.21 -14.28
CA LEU A 211 -3.69 -5.52 -14.66
C LEU A 211 -3.70 -5.34 -16.19
N ASN A 212 -4.46 -6.19 -16.86
CA ASN A 212 -4.57 -6.23 -18.32
C ASN A 212 -5.96 -5.76 -18.80
N ALA A 213 -6.14 -5.66 -20.11
CA ALA A 213 -7.41 -5.21 -20.69
C ALA A 213 -8.63 -6.03 -20.20
N PRO A 214 -8.58 -7.37 -20.14
CA PRO A 214 -9.65 -8.16 -19.54
C PRO A 214 -10.02 -7.76 -18.10
N PHE A 215 -9.04 -7.58 -17.21
CA PHE A 215 -9.29 -7.12 -15.85
C PHE A 215 -10.03 -5.78 -15.83
N PHE A 216 -9.53 -4.79 -16.57
CA PHE A 216 -10.14 -3.46 -16.60
C PHE A 216 -11.53 -3.45 -17.21
N ARG A 217 -11.77 -4.26 -18.24
CA ARG A 217 -13.10 -4.46 -18.80
C ARG A 217 -14.06 -4.95 -17.71
N ARG A 218 -13.64 -5.91 -16.89
CA ARG A 218 -14.45 -6.40 -15.76
C ARG A 218 -14.68 -5.34 -14.71
N VAL A 219 -13.66 -4.56 -14.32
CA VAL A 219 -13.81 -3.46 -13.35
C VAL A 219 -14.78 -2.40 -13.86
N LEU A 220 -14.66 -1.98 -15.13
CA LEU A 220 -15.55 -0.99 -15.74
C LEU A 220 -16.98 -1.52 -15.84
N ASN A 221 -17.17 -2.76 -16.31
CA ASN A 221 -18.48 -3.38 -16.36
C ASN A 221 -19.10 -3.52 -14.97
N PHE A 222 -18.33 -3.96 -13.99
CA PHE A 222 -18.78 -4.03 -12.61
C PHE A 222 -19.22 -2.65 -12.11
N TRP A 223 -18.36 -1.64 -12.25
CA TRP A 223 -18.62 -0.29 -11.77
C TRP A 223 -19.81 0.38 -12.48
N MET A 224 -20.00 0.18 -13.78
CA MET A 224 -21.16 0.76 -14.47
C MET A 224 -22.49 0.12 -14.05
N ASN A 225 -22.46 -1.14 -13.60
CA ASN A 225 -23.66 -1.91 -13.27
C ASN A 225 -23.96 -1.96 -11.76
N CYS A 226 -22.99 -1.69 -10.88
CA CYS A 226 -23.22 -1.68 -9.43
C CYS A 226 -24.21 -0.57 -9.02
N GLU A 227 -24.98 -0.80 -7.95
CA GLU A 227 -25.95 0.18 -7.43
C GLU A 227 -25.27 1.40 -6.84
N GLU A 228 -24.25 1.15 -6.03
CA GLU A 228 -23.44 2.18 -5.40
C GLU A 228 -22.08 2.26 -6.10
N PRO A 229 -21.58 3.47 -6.39
CA PRO A 229 -20.22 3.65 -6.90
C PRO A 229 -19.18 3.23 -5.85
N PHE A 230 -17.91 3.11 -6.25
CA PHE A 230 -16.82 2.90 -5.30
C PHE A 230 -16.84 3.97 -4.20
N PRO A 231 -16.63 3.62 -2.93
CA PRO A 231 -16.80 4.54 -1.80
C PRO A 231 -15.62 5.53 -1.63
N ARG A 232 -14.60 5.43 -2.49
CA ARG A 232 -13.38 6.24 -2.44
C ARG A 232 -12.79 6.41 -3.83
N GLU A 233 -11.89 7.39 -3.98
CA GLU A 233 -11.16 7.56 -5.23
C GLU A 233 -10.27 6.35 -5.50
N ILE A 234 -10.38 5.74 -6.68
CA ILE A 234 -9.53 4.63 -7.12
C ILE A 234 -8.75 5.06 -8.35
N ARG A 235 -7.44 4.94 -8.29
CA ARG A 235 -6.53 5.17 -9.42
C ARG A 235 -5.90 3.85 -9.81
N TYR A 236 -6.07 3.47 -11.07
CA TYR A 236 -5.29 2.40 -11.68
C TYR A 236 -4.25 3.04 -12.60
N THR A 237 -2.99 2.94 -12.24
CA THR A 237 -1.85 3.40 -13.04
C THR A 237 -1.30 2.26 -13.88
N PHE A 238 -0.91 2.59 -15.10
CA PHE A 238 -0.40 1.65 -16.07
C PHE A 238 1.08 1.91 -16.30
N SER A 239 1.85 0.84 -16.23
CA SER A 239 3.27 0.91 -16.45
C SER A 239 3.59 1.20 -17.93
N CYS A 240 4.69 1.89 -18.19
CA CYS A 240 4.91 2.65 -19.43
C CYS A 240 4.89 1.86 -20.76
N ARG A 241 5.06 0.54 -20.74
CA ARG A 241 5.07 -0.38 -21.91
C ARG A 241 3.73 -1.10 -22.18
N PHE A 242 2.68 -0.91 -21.37
CA PHE A 242 1.34 -1.47 -21.58
C PHE A 242 0.32 -0.71 -22.49
N PRO A 243 0.61 0.42 -23.19
CA PRO A 243 -0.43 1.16 -23.91
C PRO A 243 -1.22 0.34 -24.95
N LYS A 244 -0.56 -0.58 -25.67
CA LYS A 244 -1.15 -1.22 -26.86
C LYS A 244 -2.40 -2.06 -26.58
N GLU A 245 -2.50 -2.69 -25.42
CA GLU A 245 -3.64 -3.55 -25.08
C GLU A 245 -4.81 -2.75 -24.48
N ILE A 246 -4.50 -1.62 -23.83
CA ILE A 246 -5.47 -0.80 -23.12
C ILE A 246 -6.07 0.27 -24.03
N GLU A 247 -5.32 0.75 -25.03
CA GLU A 247 -5.81 1.73 -26.01
C GLU A 247 -7.14 1.32 -26.68
N PRO A 248 -7.32 0.09 -27.20
CA PRO A 248 -8.60 -0.34 -27.76
C PRO A 248 -9.73 -0.32 -26.74
N LEU A 249 -9.46 -0.75 -25.50
CA LEU A 249 -10.44 -0.73 -24.42
C LEU A 249 -10.83 0.71 -24.07
N CYS A 250 -9.87 1.62 -24.04
CA CYS A 250 -10.14 3.03 -23.81
C CYS A 250 -11.01 3.62 -24.94
N LEU A 251 -10.73 3.29 -26.20
CA LEU A 251 -11.55 3.75 -27.34
C LEU A 251 -12.98 3.17 -27.29
N GLU A 252 -13.12 1.90 -26.89
CA GLU A 252 -14.41 1.22 -26.73
C GLU A 252 -15.31 1.93 -25.69
N TYR A 253 -14.75 2.21 -24.51
CA TYR A 253 -15.50 2.73 -23.36
C TYR A 253 -15.58 4.26 -23.33
N PHE A 254 -14.47 4.93 -23.63
CA PHE A 254 -14.34 6.38 -23.49
C PHE A 254 -14.57 7.12 -24.81
N LYS A 255 -14.53 6.43 -25.97
CA LYS A 255 -14.71 7.03 -27.32
C LYS A 255 -13.88 8.33 -27.47
N ASP A 256 -14.53 9.49 -27.39
CA ASP A 256 -13.95 10.84 -27.40
C ASP A 256 -14.09 11.59 -26.05
N GLY A 257 -14.90 11.06 -25.15
CA GLY A 257 -15.16 11.59 -23.82
C GLY A 257 -14.10 11.08 -22.85
N LYS A 258 -13.29 11.97 -22.28
CA LYS A 258 -12.30 11.61 -21.24
C LYS A 258 -12.92 11.01 -19.97
N SER A 259 -14.25 10.81 -19.92
CA SER A 259 -14.97 10.29 -18.77
C SER A 259 -16.25 9.54 -19.13
N ILE A 260 -16.63 8.59 -18.27
CA ILE A 260 -17.90 7.87 -18.28
C ILE A 260 -18.62 8.15 -16.97
N LEU A 261 -19.93 8.41 -17.03
CA LEU A 261 -20.76 8.62 -15.84
C LEU A 261 -21.24 7.29 -15.28
N HIS A 262 -21.27 7.20 -13.95
CA HIS A 262 -21.93 6.11 -13.24
C HIS A 262 -23.44 6.20 -13.45
N LYS A 263 -24.17 5.09 -13.31
CA LYS A 263 -25.64 5.08 -13.43
C LYS A 263 -26.35 5.97 -12.40
N SER A 264 -25.68 6.32 -11.30
CA SER A 264 -26.18 7.28 -10.30
C SER A 264 -26.12 8.74 -10.76
N GLY A 265 -25.45 9.04 -11.88
CA GLY A 265 -25.37 10.38 -12.49
C GLY A 265 -24.38 11.36 -11.84
N ASN A 266 -23.94 11.10 -10.59
CA ASN A 266 -23.12 12.05 -9.82
C ASN A 266 -21.62 11.74 -9.81
N VAL A 267 -21.25 10.55 -10.29
CA VAL A 267 -19.92 9.98 -10.15
C VAL A 267 -19.38 9.66 -11.55
N LYS A 268 -18.06 9.78 -11.74
CA LYS A 268 -17.45 9.47 -13.03
C LYS A 268 -16.16 8.68 -12.89
N VAL A 269 -15.86 7.92 -13.93
CA VAL A 269 -14.52 7.40 -14.20
C VAL A 269 -13.89 8.21 -15.32
N THR A 270 -12.63 8.60 -15.19
CA THR A 270 -11.87 9.34 -16.21
C THR A 270 -10.66 8.57 -16.69
N TRP A 271 -10.36 8.70 -17.99
CA TRP A 271 -9.12 8.22 -18.59
C TRP A 271 -8.15 9.38 -18.80
N GLU A 272 -6.99 9.33 -18.16
CA GLU A 272 -5.93 10.32 -18.31
C GLU A 272 -4.78 9.75 -19.15
N SER A 273 -4.89 9.88 -20.48
CA SER A 273 -3.92 9.33 -21.45
C SER A 273 -2.46 9.76 -21.17
N SER A 274 -2.23 11.04 -20.83
CA SER A 274 -0.87 11.55 -20.56
C SER A 274 -0.19 10.92 -19.35
N ARG A 275 -0.98 10.46 -18.38
CA ARG A 275 -0.51 9.79 -17.17
C ARG A 275 -0.70 8.28 -17.22
N LYS A 276 -1.31 7.76 -18.30
CA LYS A 276 -1.70 6.36 -18.46
C LYS A 276 -2.36 5.89 -17.17
N GLN A 277 -3.48 6.50 -16.81
CA GLN A 277 -4.23 6.13 -15.62
C GLN A 277 -5.74 6.22 -15.82
N MET A 278 -6.45 5.33 -15.14
CA MET A 278 -7.91 5.34 -15.01
C MET A 278 -8.26 5.73 -13.58
N VAL A 279 -9.13 6.74 -13.42
CA VAL A 279 -9.46 7.32 -12.12
C VAL A 279 -10.97 7.28 -11.91
N PHE A 280 -11.42 6.55 -10.89
CA PHE A 280 -12.80 6.54 -10.41
C PHE A 280 -12.93 7.58 -9.30
N THR A 281 -13.80 8.57 -9.47
CA THR A 281 -14.00 9.64 -8.49
C THR A 281 -15.40 9.54 -7.90
N PRO A 282 -15.56 9.23 -6.59
CA PRO A 282 -16.84 9.15 -5.88
C PRO A 282 -17.61 10.47 -5.85
#